data_AF-A0A2E4ATJ0-F1
#
_entry.id   AF-A0A2E4ATJ0-F1
#
_cell.length_a   1.000
_cell.length_b   1.000
_cell.length_c   1.000
_cell.angle_alpha   90.00
_cell.angle_beta   90.00
_cell.angle_gamma   90.00
#
_symmetry.space_group_name_H-M   'P 1'
#
loop_
_entity.id
_entity.type
_entity.pdbx_description
1 polymer ?
#
loop_
_entity_poly.entity_id
_entity_poly.type
_entity_poly.pdbx_seq_one_letter_code
_entity_poly.pdbx_strand_id
1 'polypeptide(L)'
;MTQIVNAIEELDSLSEEAEILQTMLSSAQEMRLDSEGRMMLPAEFVAYAELDGQALFSGIGRSFQVWQPTAFRRRETDSRARAKRDGVPSLRLRPRSTSNEGAG
;
A
#
# COMPACT_ATOMS: atom_id res chain seq x y z
N MET A 1 -10.48 -5.20 -1.42
CA MET A 1 -9.76 -6.28 -2.10
C MET A 1 -9.95 -6.26 -3.62
N THR A 2 -11.18 -6.11 -4.12
CA THR A 2 -11.55 -6.22 -5.55
C THR A 2 -10.65 -5.44 -6.53
N GLN A 3 -10.22 -4.22 -6.19
CA GLN A 3 -9.39 -3.42 -7.11
C GLN A 3 -8.01 -4.02 -7.38
N ILE A 4 -7.39 -4.67 -6.39
CA ILE A 4 -6.07 -5.31 -6.56
C ILE A 4 -6.22 -6.60 -7.38
N VAL A 5 -7.27 -7.37 -7.08
CA VAL A 5 -7.59 -8.61 -7.82
C VAL A 5 -7.83 -8.31 -9.30
N ASN A 6 -8.71 -7.35 -9.61
CA ASN A 6 -9.02 -6.98 -11.00
C ASN A 6 -7.77 -6.52 -11.76
N ALA A 7 -6.89 -5.75 -11.12
CA ALA A 7 -5.65 -5.29 -11.75
C ALA A 7 -4.69 -6.44 -12.08
N ILE A 8 -4.68 -7.52 -11.27
CA ILE A 8 -3.89 -8.72 -11.55
C ILE A 8 -4.52 -9.54 -12.67
N GLU A 9 -5.86 -9.63 -12.73
CA GLU A 9 -6.58 -10.35 -13.78
C GLU A 9 -6.44 -9.71 -15.17
N GLU A 10 -6.14 -8.41 -15.24
CA GLU A 10 -5.87 -7.70 -16.50
C GLU A 10 -4.48 -8.01 -17.07
N LEU A 11 -3.59 -8.65 -16.31
CA LEU A 11 -2.27 -9.08 -16.77
C LEU A 11 -2.36 -10.39 -17.55
N ASP A 12 -1.36 -10.65 -18.38
CA ASP A 12 -1.15 -11.99 -18.93
C ASP A 12 -0.89 -12.97 -17.77
N SER A 13 -1.75 -13.97 -17.61
CA SER A 13 -1.70 -14.92 -16.50
C SER A 13 -0.43 -15.79 -16.48
N LEU A 14 0.30 -15.84 -17.60
CA LEU A 14 1.58 -16.53 -17.71
C LEU A 14 2.79 -15.59 -17.59
N SER A 15 2.58 -14.31 -17.31
CA SER A 15 3.67 -13.35 -17.08
C SER A 15 4.30 -13.53 -15.70
N GLU A 16 5.60 -13.26 -15.62
CA GLU A 16 6.35 -13.25 -14.36
C GLU A 16 5.78 -12.21 -13.38
N GLU A 17 5.33 -11.06 -13.90
CA GLU A 17 4.68 -10.03 -13.10
C GLU A 17 3.37 -10.52 -12.46
N ALA A 18 2.54 -11.26 -13.21
CA ALA A 18 1.31 -11.83 -12.67
C ALA A 18 1.60 -12.86 -11.58
N GLU A 19 2.58 -13.74 -11.78
CA GLU A 19 2.99 -14.75 -10.80
C GLU A 19 3.46 -14.11 -9.48
N ILE A 20 4.28 -13.06 -9.56
CA ILE A 20 4.76 -12.31 -8.38
C ILE A 20 3.58 -11.69 -7.63
N LEU A 21 2.67 -11.02 -8.32
CA LEU A 21 1.54 -10.35 -7.69
C LEU A 21 0.53 -11.34 -7.10
N GLN A 22 0.29 -12.46 -7.77
CA GLN A 22 -0.53 -13.56 -7.24
C GLN A 22 0.11 -14.15 -5.97
N THR A 23 1.43 -14.32 -5.93
CA THR A 23 2.15 -14.75 -4.73
C THR A 23 2.02 -13.75 -3.58
N MET A 24 2.12 -12.44 -3.87
CA MET A 24 1.89 -11.43 -2.85
C MET A 24 0.45 -11.47 -2.32
N LEU A 25 -0.53 -11.60 -3.21
CA LEU A 25 -1.94 -11.67 -2.87
C LEU A 25 -2.27 -12.93 -2.06
N SER A 26 -1.66 -14.08 -2.36
CA SER A 26 -1.90 -15.34 -1.65
C SER A 26 -1.48 -15.27 -0.18
N SER A 27 -0.51 -14.40 0.15
CA SER A 27 -0.10 -14.11 1.53
C SER A 27 -1.00 -13.12 2.28
N ALA A 28 -1.94 -12.47 1.58
CA ALA A 28 -2.83 -11.49 2.18
C ALA A 28 -3.89 -12.17 3.06
N GLN A 29 -4.18 -11.56 4.21
CA GLN A 29 -5.18 -12.04 5.15
C GLN A 29 -6.27 -11.01 5.37
N GLU A 30 -7.52 -11.46 5.41
CA GLU A 30 -8.64 -10.62 5.83
C GLU A 30 -8.56 -10.39 7.34
N MET A 31 -8.58 -9.11 7.74
CA MET A 31 -8.49 -8.72 9.14
C MET A 31 -9.78 -8.02 9.56
N ARG A 32 -10.35 -8.46 10.68
CA ARG A 32 -11.51 -7.82 11.30
C ARG A 32 -11.07 -6.87 12.40
N LEU A 33 -11.77 -5.75 12.48
CA LEU A 33 -11.69 -4.86 13.63
C LEU A 33 -12.65 -5.36 14.71
N ASP A 34 -12.24 -5.26 15.96
CA ASP A 34 -13.15 -5.46 17.08
C ASP A 34 -14.06 -4.23 17.28
N SER A 35 -14.95 -4.29 18.26
CA SER A 35 -15.88 -3.19 18.57
C SER A 35 -15.20 -1.89 19.04
N GLU A 36 -13.92 -1.97 19.43
CA GLU A 36 -13.12 -0.82 19.86
C GLU A 36 -12.23 -0.29 18.71
N GLY A 37 -12.35 -0.87 17.51
CA GLY A 37 -11.58 -0.48 16.34
C GLY A 37 -10.13 -0.99 16.35
N ARG A 38 -9.81 -2.01 17.14
CA ARG A 38 -8.50 -2.66 17.14
C ARG A 38 -8.45 -3.82 16.18
N MET A 39 -7.27 -4.09 15.62
CA MET A 39 -6.99 -5.29 14.82
C MET A 39 -5.86 -6.08 15.46
N MET A 40 -5.99 -7.41 15.46
CA MET A 40 -4.92 -8.31 15.91
C MET A 40 -4.03 -8.66 14.73
N LEU A 41 -2.80 -8.15 14.69
CA LEU A 41 -1.83 -8.51 13.66
C LEU A 41 -1.35 -9.96 13.86
N PRO A 42 -1.40 -10.80 12.82
CA PRO A 42 -0.77 -12.12 12.81
C PRO A 42 0.72 -12.05 13.15
N ALA A 43 1.23 -13.09 13.82
CA ALA A 43 2.62 -13.14 14.27
C ALA A 43 3.61 -13.05 13.11
N GLU A 44 3.26 -13.63 11.95
CA GLU A 44 4.06 -13.54 10.72
C GLU A 44 4.19 -12.10 10.21
N PHE A 45 3.17 -11.26 10.35
CA PHE A 45 3.22 -9.85 9.91
C PHE A 45 4.01 -8.99 10.89
N VAL A 46 3.89 -9.28 12.20
CA VAL A 46 4.72 -8.66 13.25
C VAL A 46 6.20 -8.98 13.01
N ALA A 47 6.52 -10.25 12.73
CA ALA A 47 7.88 -10.70 12.44
C ALA A 47 8.42 -10.10 11.14
N TYR A 48 7.64 -10.13 10.06
CA TYR A 48 8.02 -9.57 8.76
C TYR A 48 8.31 -8.06 8.84
N ALA A 49 7.48 -7.31 9.56
CA ALA A 49 7.64 -5.88 9.71
C ALA A 49 8.61 -5.48 10.86
N GLU A 50 9.20 -6.46 11.55
CA GLU A 50 10.12 -6.27 12.68
C GLU A 50 9.53 -5.34 13.76
N LEU A 51 8.24 -5.50 14.08
CA LEU A 51 7.56 -4.66 15.07
C LEU A 51 7.93 -5.10 16.48
N ASP A 52 8.45 -4.17 17.28
CA ASP A 52 8.79 -4.39 18.69
C ASP A 52 8.27 -3.21 19.53
N GLY A 53 7.17 -3.44 20.24
CA GLY A 53 6.50 -2.49 21.13
C GLY A 53 5.90 -1.23 20.48
N GLN A 54 6.33 -0.86 19.27
CA GLN A 54 5.90 0.34 18.56
C GLN A 54 5.72 0.08 17.07
N ALA A 55 4.69 0.70 16.51
CA ALA A 55 4.41 0.70 15.08
C ALA A 55 4.10 2.12 14.60
N LEU A 56 4.50 2.42 13.36
CA LEU A 56 4.17 3.65 12.66
C LEU A 56 3.17 3.34 11.54
N PHE A 57 2.08 4.11 11.49
CA PHE A 57 1.09 4.04 10.42
C PHE A 57 1.32 5.17 9.43
N SER A 58 1.59 4.81 8.17
CA SER A 58 1.76 5.77 7.07
C SER A 58 0.59 5.65 6.10
N GLY A 59 -0.28 6.66 6.06
CA GLY A 59 -1.39 6.72 5.09
C GLY A 59 -0.91 6.99 3.67
N ILE A 60 -1.46 6.26 2.70
CA ILE A 60 -1.14 6.40 1.27
C ILE A 60 -2.45 6.26 0.46
N GLY A 61 -3.08 7.40 0.17
CA GLY A 61 -4.33 7.41 -0.59
C GLY A 61 -5.46 6.66 0.12
N ARG A 62 -5.82 5.48 -0.40
CA ARG A 62 -6.91 4.63 0.11
C ARG A 62 -6.45 3.50 1.03
N SER A 63 -5.15 3.40 1.30
CA SER A 63 -4.57 2.38 2.16
C SER A 63 -3.61 3.04 3.16
N PHE A 64 -3.07 2.24 4.06
CA PHE A 64 -1.97 2.62 4.92
C PHE A 64 -0.95 1.49 4.97
N GLN A 65 0.25 1.82 5.41
CA GLN A 65 1.31 0.87 5.67
C GLN A 65 1.64 0.88 7.16
N VAL A 66 1.96 -0.28 7.70
CA VAL A 66 2.48 -0.44 9.07
C VAL A 66 3.98 -0.65 8.98
N TRP A 67 4.74 0.09 9.78
CA TRP A 67 6.19 0.08 9.76
C TRP A 67 6.79 0.00 11.15
N GLN A 68 7.96 -0.63 11.27
CA GLN A 68 8.87 -0.32 12.35
C GLN A 68 9.34 1.15 12.21
N PRO A 69 9.26 1.98 13.27
CA PRO A 69 9.47 3.42 13.16
C PRO A 69 10.84 3.83 12.57
N THR A 70 11.92 3.15 12.93
CA THR A 70 13.27 3.48 12.44
C THR A 70 13.47 3.10 10.97
N ALA A 71 12.86 1.99 10.51
CA ALA A 71 12.87 1.56 9.13
C ALA A 71 12.13 2.57 8.24
N PHE A 72 10.99 3.10 8.72
CA PHE A 72 10.28 4.17 8.01
C PHE A 72 11.13 5.44 7.89
N ARG A 73 11.75 5.89 8.99
CA ARG A 73 12.61 7.10 8.97
C ARG A 73 13.81 6.95 8.03
N ARG A 74 14.42 5.76 7.97
CA ARG A 74 15.48 5.44 7.02
C ARG A 74 14.97 5.56 5.58
N ARG A 75 13.84 4.93 5.27
CA ARG A 75 13.18 5.02 3.95
C ARG A 75 12.88 6.47 3.54
N GLU A 76 12.33 7.28 4.45
CA GLU A 76 12.07 8.70 4.20
C GLU A 76 13.37 9.46 3.89
N THR A 77 14.41 9.23 4.68
CA THR A 77 15.72 9.88 4.50
C THR A 77 16.30 9.52 3.13
N ASP A 78 16.28 8.24 2.76
CA ASP A 78 16.78 7.76 1.47
C ASP A 78 15.97 8.34 0.29
N SER A 79 14.64 8.42 0.45
CA SER A 79 13.75 9.01 -0.56
C SER A 79 14.04 10.50 -0.76
N ARG A 80 14.22 11.26 0.32
CA ARG A 80 14.58 12.69 0.28
C ARG A 80 15.97 12.90 -0.32
N ALA A 81 16.93 12.03 0.01
CA ALA A 81 18.27 12.08 -0.56
C ALA A 81 18.25 11.81 -2.07
N ARG A 82 17.50 10.81 -2.54
CA ARG A 82 17.28 10.55 -3.97
C ARG A 82 16.67 11.76 -4.67
N ALA A 83 15.59 12.31 -4.14
CA ALA A 83 14.93 13.49 -4.72
C ALA A 83 15.87 14.71 -4.82
N LYS A 84 16.78 14.90 -3.85
CA LYS A 84 17.78 15.97 -3.89
C LYS A 84 18.84 15.76 -4.97
N ARG A 85 19.25 14.51 -5.23
CA ARG A 85 20.26 14.18 -6.24
C ARG A 85 19.69 14.13 -7.65
N ASP A 86 18.54 13.48 -7.81
CA ASP A 86 18.00 13.06 -9.10
C ASP A 86 16.84 13.97 -9.57
N GLY A 87 16.40 14.90 -8.69
CA GLY A 87 15.22 15.73 -8.88
C GLY A 87 13.94 15.07 -8.35
N VAL A 88 12.90 15.87 -8.14
CA VAL A 88 11.58 15.36 -7.73
C VAL A 88 10.79 14.90 -8.96
N PRO A 89 10.06 13.77 -8.89
CA PRO A 89 9.18 13.34 -9.98
C PRO A 89 8.07 14.35 -10.26
N SER A 90 7.71 14.52 -11.53
CA SER A 90 6.60 15.38 -11.95
C SER A 90 5.26 14.74 -11.62
N LEU A 91 4.46 15.39 -10.77
CA LEU A 91 3.08 14.99 -10.51
C LEU A 91 2.14 15.69 -11.50
N ARG A 92 1.55 14.93 -12.44
CA ARG A 92 0.49 15.45 -13.31
C ARG A 92 -0.87 15.17 -12.68
N LEU A 93 -1.50 16.21 -12.14
CA LEU A 93 -2.87 16.14 -11.67
C LEU A 93 -3.80 16.11 -12.89
N ARG A 94 -4.49 14.99 -13.13
CA ARG A 94 -5.60 14.98 -14.08
C ARG A 94 -6.76 15.78 -13.45
N PRO A 95 -7.31 16.81 -14.12
CA PRO A 95 -8.52 17.46 -13.66
C PRO A 95 -9.61 16.40 -13.49
N ARG A 96 -10.29 16.39 -12.34
CA ARG A 96 -11.42 15.49 -12.10
C ARG A 96 -12.49 15.86 -13.13
N SER A 97 -12.83 14.95 -14.04
CA SER A 97 -13.93 15.16 -14.97
C SER A 97 -15.19 15.40 -14.14
N THR A 98 -15.75 16.59 -14.23
CA THR A 98 -17.09 16.89 -13.73
C THR A 98 -18.06 16.10 -14.60
N SER A 99 -18.45 14.90 -14.18
CA SER A 99 -19.64 14.26 -14.71
C SER A 99 -20.83 15.09 -14.25
N ASN A 100 -21.28 15.95 -15.17
CA ASN A 100 -22.57 16.59 -15.14
C ASN A 100 -23.64 15.51 -15.34
N GLU A 101 -24.13 14.90 -14.27
CA GLU A 101 -25.44 14.25 -14.25
C GLU A 101 -26.43 15.23 -13.63
N GLY A 102 -26.83 16.19 -14.45
CA GLY A 102 -28.10 16.88 -14.31
C GLY A 102 -29.09 16.28 -15.30
N ALA A 103 -30.33 16.15 -14.84
CA ALA A 103 -31.58 15.98 -15.58
C ALA A 103 -32.00 14.54 -15.96
N GLY A 104 -33.07 14.08 -15.29
CA GLY A 104 -33.89 12.93 -15.67
C GLY A 104 -34.63 12.34 -14.48
#